data_AF-A0A521WYW0-F1
#
_entry.id   AF-A0A521WYW0-F1
#
_cell.length_a   1.000
_cell.length_b   1.000
_cell.length_c   1.000
_cell.angle_alpha   90.00
_cell.angle_beta   90.00
_cell.angle_gamma   90.00
#
_symmetry.space_group_name_H-M   'P 1'
#
loop_
_entity.id
_entity.type
_entity.pdbx_description
1 polymer ?
#
loop_
_entity_poly.entity_id
_entity_poly.type
_entity_poly.pdbx_seq_one_letter_code
_entity_poly.pdbx_strand_id
1 'polypeptide(L)'
;MQLLPSFRNTSLALSFLLLAGCAEFNAGWNGYPDRYNDPYAQSDFDELLAFGANMAKISPSSRSEVCRTLLKRQKNPPGAGIHLHLMVGRLLSDTCGDIPRILDGISSIPPGSLYDERMQRLIAIHTEALKRLQSVSRKVGALEHKQKSVQSVLESKDAGGSKKNETRLLREKLEAIRSMEKHLDESGDVN
;
A
#
# COMPACT_ATOMS: atom_id res chain seq x y z
N MET A 1 -40.89 -37.17 57.15
CA MET A 1 -41.98 -36.19 57.32
C MET A 1 -41.49 -35.19 58.35
N GLN A 2 -41.31 -33.88 58.13
CA GLN A 2 -41.84 -32.95 57.13
C GLN A 2 -40.72 -32.00 56.67
N LEU A 3 -40.82 -31.54 55.42
CA LEU A 3 -39.95 -30.57 54.76
C LEU A 3 -40.56 -29.16 54.87
N LEU A 4 -39.66 -28.17 55.00
CA LEU A 4 -39.78 -26.73 54.66
C LEU A 4 -40.46 -25.79 55.68
N PRO A 5 -39.79 -24.66 55.99
CA PRO A 5 -40.10 -23.44 55.22
C PRO A 5 -38.86 -22.56 54.99
N SER A 6 -38.42 -22.39 53.73
CA SER A 6 -37.55 -21.26 53.37
C SER A 6 -37.58 -20.98 51.86
N PHE A 7 -38.77 -20.69 51.33
CA PHE A 7 -38.93 -20.26 49.93
C PHE A 7 -39.67 -18.92 49.77
N ARG A 8 -40.07 -18.26 50.86
CA ARG A 8 -40.88 -17.03 50.77
C ARG A 8 -40.05 -15.74 50.63
N ASN A 9 -38.77 -15.76 51.00
CA ASN A 9 -37.94 -14.55 51.03
C ASN A 9 -36.99 -14.40 49.83
N THR A 10 -36.80 -15.45 49.01
CA THR A 10 -35.93 -15.37 47.83
C THR A 10 -36.65 -14.79 46.60
N SER A 11 -37.98 -14.78 46.58
CA SER A 11 -38.75 -14.20 45.47
C SER A 11 -38.68 -12.68 45.40
N LEU A 12 -38.43 -11.99 46.54
CA LEU A 12 -38.46 -10.53 46.61
C LEU A 12 -37.14 -9.89 46.13
N ALA A 13 -36.02 -10.61 46.28
CA ALA A 13 -34.71 -10.16 45.81
C ALA A 13 -34.55 -10.27 44.28
N LEU A 14 -35.21 -11.25 43.64
CA LEU A 14 -35.17 -11.41 42.18
C LEU A 14 -35.95 -10.30 41.44
N SER A 15 -37.00 -9.75 42.06
CA SER A 15 -37.81 -8.69 41.44
C SER A 15 -37.09 -7.34 41.37
N PHE A 16 -36.13 -7.06 42.25
CA PHE A 16 -35.36 -5.80 42.20
C PHE A 16 -34.30 -5.76 41.09
N LEU A 17 -33.83 -6.93 40.60
CA LEU A 17 -32.86 -7.02 39.50
C LEU A 17 -33.48 -6.73 38.11
N LEU A 18 -34.81 -6.72 38.00
CA LEU A 18 -35.53 -6.44 36.75
C LEU A 18 -35.87 -4.96 36.55
N LEU A 19 -35.59 -4.09 37.54
CA LEU A 19 -35.87 -2.65 37.49
C LEU A 19 -34.66 -1.79 37.04
N ALA A 20 -33.52 -2.41 36.71
CA ALA A 20 -32.33 -1.73 36.19
C ALA A 20 -32.29 -1.68 34.64
N GLY A 21 -33.46 -1.63 33.99
CA GLY A 21 -33.58 -1.45 32.55
C GLY A 21 -34.49 -0.26 32.26
N CYS A 22 -33.88 0.87 31.88
CA CYS A 22 -34.41 1.97 31.05
C CYS A 22 -33.61 3.26 31.37
N ALA A 23 -32.33 3.29 31.01
CA ALA A 23 -31.66 4.55 30.74
C ALA A 23 -31.96 4.91 29.27
N GLU A 24 -33.01 5.68 29.08
CA GLU A 24 -33.37 6.27 27.80
C GLU A 24 -32.29 7.31 27.44
N PHE A 25 -31.33 6.89 26.62
CA PHE A 25 -30.31 7.79 26.07
C PHE A 25 -30.98 8.69 25.03
N ASN A 26 -31.34 9.89 25.49
CA ASN A 26 -31.89 10.94 24.67
C ASN A 26 -30.76 11.61 23.87
N ALA A 27 -30.32 10.99 22.77
CA ALA A 27 -29.58 11.68 21.73
C ALA A 27 -30.56 12.36 20.78
N GLY A 28 -31.05 13.53 21.21
CA GLY A 28 -31.65 14.50 20.31
C GLY A 28 -30.60 15.04 19.34
N TRP A 29 -30.34 14.29 18.27
CA TRP A 29 -29.73 14.79 17.04
C TRP A 29 -30.50 14.17 15.88
N ASN A 30 -31.64 14.79 15.53
CA ASN A 30 -32.28 14.62 14.24
C ASN A 30 -31.44 15.34 13.17
N GLY A 31 -30.18 14.93 13.02
CA GLY A 31 -29.54 15.04 11.73
C GLY A 31 -30.21 13.98 10.86
N TYR A 32 -30.88 14.40 9.79
CA TYR A 32 -31.14 13.50 8.68
C TYR A 32 -29.87 12.64 8.48
N PRO A 33 -29.92 11.30 8.46
CA PRO A 33 -28.82 10.57 7.88
C PRO A 33 -28.89 10.95 6.40
N ASP A 34 -28.18 12.00 6.05
CA ASP A 34 -27.65 12.17 4.71
C ASP A 34 -26.82 10.90 4.53
N ARG A 35 -27.47 9.86 3.99
CA ARG A 35 -26.85 8.59 3.63
C ARG A 35 -25.93 8.95 2.47
N TYR A 36 -24.81 9.55 2.82
CA TYR A 36 -23.67 9.66 1.95
C TYR A 36 -23.26 8.22 1.69
N ASN A 37 -23.77 7.66 0.59
CA ASN A 37 -23.34 6.37 0.07
C ASN A 37 -21.88 6.55 -0.34
N ASP A 38 -20.96 6.31 0.59
CA ASP A 38 -19.55 6.22 0.24
C ASP A 38 -19.40 4.99 -0.64
N PRO A 39 -19.07 5.13 -1.95
CA PRO A 39 -18.96 4.01 -2.87
C PRO A 39 -17.92 2.99 -2.40
N TYR A 40 -17.04 3.34 -1.46
CA TYR A 40 -16.01 2.44 -0.95
C TYR A 40 -16.29 1.91 0.47
N ALA A 41 -17.47 2.15 1.04
CA ALA A 41 -17.81 1.64 2.38
C ALA A 41 -17.84 0.10 2.42
N GLN A 42 -18.40 -0.50 1.38
CA GLN A 42 -18.41 -1.92 1.09
C GLN A 42 -18.05 -2.09 -0.38
N SER A 43 -17.44 -3.23 -0.73
CA SER A 43 -17.12 -3.51 -2.13
C SER A 43 -17.45 -4.95 -2.42
N ASP A 44 -18.26 -5.15 -3.45
CA ASP A 44 -18.54 -6.48 -3.96
C ASP A 44 -17.48 -6.92 -4.97
N PHE A 45 -17.59 -8.18 -5.40
CA PHE A 45 -16.61 -8.79 -6.28
C PHE A 45 -16.54 -8.10 -7.64
N ASP A 46 -17.70 -7.78 -8.23
CA ASP A 46 -17.79 -7.21 -9.56
C ASP A 46 -17.31 -5.75 -9.57
N GLU A 47 -17.56 -5.00 -8.50
CA GLU A 47 -17.07 -3.65 -8.29
C GLU A 47 -15.55 -3.60 -8.22
N LEU A 48 -14.90 -4.48 -7.44
CA LEU A 48 -13.44 -4.52 -7.38
C LEU A 48 -12.79 -4.89 -8.72
N LEU A 49 -13.41 -5.80 -9.46
CA LEU A 49 -12.95 -6.14 -10.80
C LEU A 49 -13.10 -4.97 -11.76
N ALA A 50 -14.25 -4.28 -11.73
CA ALA A 50 -14.48 -3.09 -12.53
C ALA A 50 -13.49 -1.98 -12.19
N PHE A 51 -13.21 -1.76 -10.90
CA PHE A 51 -12.21 -0.82 -10.43
C PHE A 51 -10.81 -1.16 -10.96
N GLY A 52 -10.38 -2.42 -10.84
CA GLY A 52 -9.10 -2.89 -11.37
C GLY A 52 -9.00 -2.71 -12.90
N ALA A 53 -10.06 -3.08 -13.63
CA ALA A 53 -10.14 -2.91 -15.07
C ALA A 53 -10.08 -1.43 -15.50
N ASN A 54 -10.72 -0.53 -14.73
CA ASN A 54 -10.65 0.91 -14.96
C ASN A 54 -9.23 1.45 -14.69
N MET A 55 -8.64 1.09 -13.55
CA MET A 55 -7.28 1.50 -13.18
C MET A 55 -6.23 1.06 -14.22
N ALA A 56 -6.40 -0.11 -14.83
CA ALA A 56 -5.52 -0.61 -15.87
C ALA A 56 -5.62 0.18 -17.19
N LYS A 57 -6.76 0.82 -17.47
CA LYS A 57 -7.01 1.59 -18.71
C LYS A 57 -6.57 3.05 -18.61
N ILE A 58 -6.51 3.62 -17.40
CA ILE A 58 -6.18 5.03 -17.22
C ILE A 58 -4.67 5.28 -17.09
N SER A 59 -4.26 6.52 -17.34
CA SER A 59 -2.85 6.95 -17.32
C SER A 59 -2.24 6.82 -15.91
N PRO A 60 -0.89 6.75 -15.80
CA PRO A 60 -0.21 6.73 -14.49
C PRO A 60 -0.53 7.94 -13.60
N SER A 61 -0.69 9.13 -14.18
CA SER A 61 -1.06 10.34 -13.43
C SER A 61 -2.48 10.23 -12.85
N SER A 62 -3.45 9.78 -13.65
CA SER A 62 -4.82 9.56 -13.19
C SER A 62 -4.91 8.45 -12.14
N ARG A 63 -4.15 7.35 -12.29
CA ARG A 63 -4.03 6.32 -11.22
C ARG A 63 -3.55 6.94 -9.92
N SER A 64 -2.57 7.84 -9.98
CA SER A 64 -2.02 8.50 -8.80
C SER A 64 -3.03 9.39 -8.09
N GLU A 65 -3.88 10.08 -8.83
CA GLU A 65 -4.97 10.90 -8.27
C GLU A 65 -6.06 10.03 -7.60
N VAL A 66 -6.44 8.92 -8.22
CA VAL A 66 -7.37 7.94 -7.65
C VAL A 66 -6.79 7.37 -6.35
N CYS A 67 -5.54 6.91 -6.37
CA CYS A 67 -4.82 6.42 -5.19
C CYS A 67 -4.76 7.47 -4.07
N ARG A 68 -4.45 8.73 -4.40
CA ARG A 68 -4.44 9.84 -3.42
C ARG A 68 -5.81 10.03 -2.77
N THR A 69 -6.89 9.88 -3.54
CA THR A 69 -8.26 9.99 -3.04
C THR A 69 -8.60 8.84 -2.10
N LEU A 70 -8.25 7.60 -2.45
CA LEU A 70 -8.45 6.43 -1.58
C LEU A 70 -7.68 6.56 -0.26
N LEU A 71 -6.40 6.97 -0.32
CA LEU A 71 -5.57 7.16 0.88
C LEU A 71 -6.09 8.27 1.79
N LYS A 72 -6.73 9.32 1.25
CA LYS A 72 -7.39 10.34 2.07
C LYS A 72 -8.59 9.76 2.81
N ARG A 73 -9.39 8.92 2.16
CA ARG A 73 -10.56 8.27 2.76
C ARG A 73 -10.18 7.28 3.86
N GLN A 74 -9.04 6.60 3.72
CA GLN A 74 -8.51 5.66 4.71
C GLN A 74 -8.29 6.29 6.12
N LYS A 75 -8.12 7.61 6.21
CA LYS A 75 -7.83 8.30 7.49
C LYS A 75 -9.04 8.41 8.43
N ASN A 76 -10.25 8.31 7.89
CA ASN A 76 -11.50 8.21 8.65
C ASN A 76 -11.84 6.72 8.74
N PRO A 77 -12.48 6.23 9.84
CA PRO A 77 -12.55 4.80 10.17
C PRO A 77 -12.82 3.96 8.91
N PRO A 78 -11.80 3.24 8.41
CA PRO A 78 -11.85 2.72 7.05
C PRO A 78 -12.81 1.53 6.99
N GLY A 79 -13.73 1.58 6.02
CA GLY A 79 -14.51 0.41 5.65
C GLY A 79 -13.62 -0.65 5.00
N ALA A 80 -14.04 -1.92 5.07
CA ALA A 80 -13.34 -3.02 4.40
C ALA A 80 -13.15 -2.74 2.89
N GLY A 81 -14.12 -2.08 2.25
CA GLY A 81 -14.05 -1.70 0.83
C GLY A 81 -12.85 -0.84 0.46
N ILE A 82 -12.46 0.12 1.32
CA ILE A 82 -11.27 0.96 1.09
C ILE A 82 -9.99 0.11 1.09
N HIS A 83 -9.85 -0.84 2.00
CA HIS A 83 -8.68 -1.71 2.05
C HIS A 83 -8.59 -2.59 0.80
N LEU A 84 -9.72 -3.12 0.34
CA LEU A 84 -9.81 -3.93 -0.88
C LEU A 84 -9.45 -3.12 -2.13
N HIS A 85 -9.96 -1.90 -2.24
CA HIS A 85 -9.62 -0.97 -3.33
C HIS A 85 -8.14 -0.58 -3.32
N LEU A 86 -7.55 -0.31 -2.15
CA LEU A 86 -6.11 -0.03 -2.03
C LEU A 86 -5.26 -1.25 -2.41
N MET A 87 -5.69 -2.47 -2.07
CA MET A 87 -5.02 -3.71 -2.47
C MET A 87 -4.98 -3.86 -4.00
N VAL A 88 -6.13 -3.71 -4.68
CA VAL A 88 -6.18 -3.75 -6.15
C VAL A 88 -5.36 -2.59 -6.74
N GLY A 89 -5.54 -1.38 -6.20
CA GLY A 89 -4.87 -0.19 -6.69
C GLY A 89 -3.34 -0.28 -6.58
N ARG A 90 -2.81 -0.86 -5.50
CA ARG A 90 -1.36 -1.02 -5.31
C ARG A 90 -0.71 -1.96 -6.31
N LEU A 91 -1.43 -2.98 -6.78
CA LEU A 91 -0.94 -3.85 -7.86
C LEU A 91 -0.75 -3.11 -9.18
N LEU A 92 -1.46 -1.99 -9.36
CA LEU A 92 -1.49 -1.21 -10.60
C LEU A 92 -0.76 0.14 -10.48
N SER A 93 -0.45 0.60 -9.26
CA SER A 93 0.24 1.86 -9.02
C SER A 93 0.97 1.86 -7.68
N ASP A 94 2.25 2.24 -7.70
CA ASP A 94 3.07 2.40 -6.50
C ASP A 94 2.65 3.59 -5.61
N THR A 95 1.71 4.41 -6.06
CA THR A 95 1.20 5.55 -5.31
C THR A 95 0.04 5.21 -4.38
N CYS A 96 -0.52 4.00 -4.49
CA CYS A 96 -1.66 3.52 -3.68
C CYS A 96 -1.28 3.10 -2.24
N GLY A 97 -0.27 3.73 -1.65
CA GLY A 97 0.18 3.48 -0.28
C GLY A 97 1.15 2.32 -0.14
N ASP A 98 1.60 2.06 1.09
CA ASP A 98 2.63 1.07 1.37
C ASP A 98 2.04 -0.35 1.48
N ILE A 99 2.69 -1.32 0.83
CA ILE A 99 2.27 -2.73 0.86
C ILE A 99 2.03 -3.26 2.29
N PRO A 100 2.94 -3.08 3.28
CA PRO A 100 2.68 -3.58 4.64
C PRO A 100 1.38 -3.07 5.24
N ARG A 101 1.11 -1.75 5.13
CA ARG A 101 -0.09 -1.14 5.69
C ARG A 101 -1.37 -1.64 5.03
N ILE A 102 -1.31 -1.92 3.72
CA ILE A 102 -2.42 -2.51 2.98
C ILE A 102 -2.69 -3.93 3.47
N LEU A 103 -1.63 -4.75 3.61
CA LEU A 103 -1.76 -6.12 4.10
C LEU A 103 -2.32 -6.17 5.53
N ASP A 104 -1.87 -5.27 6.40
CA ASP A 104 -2.40 -5.14 7.77
C ASP A 104 -3.91 -4.81 7.73
N GLY A 105 -4.30 -3.86 6.88
CA GLY A 105 -5.70 -3.50 6.65
C GLY A 105 -6.55 -4.67 6.17
N ILE A 106 -6.08 -5.44 5.19
CA ILE A 106 -6.78 -6.64 4.69
C ILE A 106 -6.92 -7.70 5.79
N SER A 107 -5.88 -7.90 6.60
CA SER A 107 -5.91 -8.88 7.70
C SER A 107 -6.87 -8.49 8.84
N SER A 108 -7.18 -7.20 8.96
CA SER A 108 -8.12 -6.68 9.96
C SER A 108 -9.59 -6.82 9.57
N ILE A 109 -9.88 -7.20 8.31
CA ILE A 109 -11.25 -7.42 7.83
C ILE A 109 -11.82 -8.66 8.52
N PRO A 110 -12.96 -8.55 9.25
CA PRO A 110 -13.55 -9.69 9.94
C PRO A 110 -13.93 -10.79 8.94
N PRO A 111 -13.64 -12.08 9.22
CA PRO A 111 -13.95 -13.17 8.29
C PRO A 111 -15.45 -13.29 7.98
N GLY A 112 -16.32 -12.91 8.93
CA GLY A 112 -17.77 -12.84 8.73
C GLY A 112 -18.26 -11.66 7.88
N SER A 113 -17.37 -10.80 7.35
CA SER A 113 -17.76 -9.71 6.44
C SER A 113 -17.62 -10.08 4.95
N LEU A 114 -16.96 -11.20 4.65
CA LEU A 114 -16.65 -11.65 3.29
C LEU A 114 -17.37 -12.97 3.00
N TYR A 115 -18.67 -12.91 2.70
CA TYR A 115 -19.46 -14.11 2.42
C TYR A 115 -19.26 -14.68 1.00
N ASP A 116 -18.82 -13.88 0.03
CA ASP A 116 -18.60 -14.33 -1.35
C ASP A 116 -17.26 -15.08 -1.47
N GLU A 117 -17.30 -16.37 -1.81
CA GLU A 117 -16.11 -17.18 -2.05
C GLU A 117 -15.21 -16.61 -3.17
N ARG A 118 -15.79 -16.00 -4.19
CA ARG A 118 -15.04 -15.40 -5.31
C ARG A 118 -14.21 -14.22 -4.81
N MET A 119 -14.80 -13.42 -3.92
CA MET A 119 -14.10 -12.33 -3.23
C MET A 119 -12.95 -12.86 -2.38
N GLN A 120 -13.19 -13.91 -1.58
CA GLN A 120 -12.15 -14.52 -0.76
C GLN A 120 -10.97 -15.02 -1.61
N ARG A 121 -11.25 -15.69 -2.73
CA ARG A 121 -10.22 -16.14 -3.68
C ARG A 121 -9.46 -14.97 -4.29
N LEU A 122 -10.15 -13.90 -4.69
CA LEU A 122 -9.54 -12.69 -5.23
C LEU A 122 -8.57 -12.06 -4.21
N ILE A 123 -9.04 -11.89 -2.96
CA ILE A 123 -8.23 -11.36 -1.85
C ILE A 123 -7.00 -12.22 -1.62
N ALA A 124 -7.14 -13.55 -1.59
CA ALA A 124 -6.02 -14.47 -1.40
C ALA A 124 -4.95 -14.30 -2.50
N ILE A 125 -5.38 -14.26 -3.77
CA ILE A 125 -4.49 -14.11 -4.93
C ILE A 125 -3.76 -12.76 -4.88
N HIS A 126 -4.50 -11.67 -4.65
CA HIS A 126 -3.92 -10.32 -4.62
C HIS A 126 -3.02 -10.09 -3.41
N THR A 127 -3.38 -10.65 -2.25
CA THR A 127 -2.54 -10.63 -1.05
C THR A 127 -1.19 -11.32 -1.31
N GLU A 128 -1.21 -12.49 -1.94
CA GLU A 128 0.00 -13.22 -2.30
C GLU A 128 0.84 -12.46 -3.33
N ALA A 129 0.21 -11.84 -4.32
CA ALA A 129 0.91 -10.98 -5.30
C ALA A 129 1.61 -9.79 -4.61
N LEU A 130 0.94 -9.13 -3.67
CA LEU A 130 1.52 -8.03 -2.89
C LEU A 130 2.70 -8.49 -2.02
N LYS A 131 2.60 -9.65 -1.36
CA LYS A 131 3.73 -10.24 -0.59
C LYS A 131 4.95 -10.48 -1.47
N ARG A 132 4.74 -11.01 -2.69
CA ARG A 132 5.82 -11.21 -3.66
C ARG A 132 6.46 -9.90 -4.08
N LEU A 133 5.65 -8.88 -4.43
CA LEU A 133 6.15 -7.54 -4.76
C LEU A 133 6.97 -6.92 -3.63
N GLN A 134 6.50 -7.04 -2.38
CA GLN A 134 7.24 -6.56 -1.21
C GLN A 134 8.60 -7.26 -1.06
N SER A 135 8.63 -8.59 -1.25
CA SER A 135 9.86 -9.37 -1.15
C SER A 135 10.89 -8.96 -2.22
N VAL A 136 10.43 -8.65 -3.43
CA VAL A 136 11.27 -8.17 -4.54
C VAL A 136 11.81 -6.78 -4.22
N SER A 137 10.96 -5.86 -3.78
CA SER A 137 11.38 -4.50 -3.39
C SER A 137 12.46 -4.51 -2.30
N ARG A 138 12.32 -5.37 -1.27
CA ARG A 138 13.35 -5.52 -0.21
C ARG A 138 14.67 -6.07 -0.74
N LYS A 139 14.62 -7.02 -1.67
CA LYS A 139 15.82 -7.60 -2.30
C LYS A 139 16.55 -6.56 -3.15
N VAL A 140 15.82 -5.76 -3.93
CA VAL A 140 16.41 -4.68 -4.74
C VAL A 140 17.07 -3.64 -3.84
N GLY A 141 16.40 -3.17 -2.78
CA GLY A 141 17.00 -2.23 -1.83
C GLY A 141 18.27 -2.78 -1.17
N ALA A 142 18.28 -4.06 -0.79
CA ALA A 142 19.48 -4.69 -0.22
C ALA A 142 20.66 -4.77 -1.22
N LEU A 143 20.38 -4.97 -2.51
CA LEU A 143 21.40 -4.96 -3.56
C LEU A 143 21.93 -3.54 -3.83
N GLU A 144 21.07 -2.53 -3.84
CA GLU A 144 21.47 -1.13 -3.98
C GLU A 144 22.37 -0.67 -2.83
N HIS A 145 22.04 -1.04 -1.58
CA HIS A 145 22.89 -0.75 -0.42
C HIS A 145 24.25 -1.45 -0.50
N LYS A 146 24.28 -2.70 -0.96
CA LYS A 146 25.54 -3.42 -1.20
C LYS A 146 26.36 -2.78 -2.31
N GLN A 147 25.73 -2.38 -3.42
CA GLN A 147 26.41 -1.70 -4.51
C GLN A 147 26.98 -0.35 -4.07
N LYS A 148 26.20 0.46 -3.32
CA LYS A 148 26.65 1.75 -2.80
C LYS A 148 27.80 1.61 -1.80
N SER A 149 27.78 0.54 -0.98
CA SER A 149 28.90 0.22 -0.07
C SER A 149 30.15 -0.26 -0.81
N VAL A 150 30.02 -1.02 -1.90
CA VAL A 150 31.18 -1.44 -2.70
C VAL A 150 31.75 -0.26 -3.49
N GLN A 151 30.90 0.60 -4.04
CA GLN A 151 31.29 1.85 -4.70
C GLN A 151 32.04 2.77 -3.73
N SER A 152 31.54 2.97 -2.50
CA SER A 152 32.19 3.83 -1.52
C SER A 152 33.51 3.26 -0.98
N VAL A 153 33.67 1.93 -0.95
CA VAL A 153 34.93 1.27 -0.58
C VAL A 153 35.97 1.41 -1.69
N LEU A 154 35.55 1.41 -2.96
CA LEU A 154 36.45 1.69 -4.09
C LEU A 154 36.88 3.15 -4.13
N GLU A 155 35.96 4.10 -3.87
CA GLU A 155 36.28 5.53 -3.82
C GLU A 155 37.18 5.91 -2.63
N SER A 156 37.02 5.25 -1.48
CA SER A 156 37.88 5.51 -0.30
C SER A 156 39.30 4.94 -0.42
N LYS A 157 39.54 3.99 -1.33
CA LYS A 157 40.88 3.45 -1.60
C LYS A 157 41.66 4.27 -2.65
N ASP A 158 41.00 5.15 -3.39
CA ASP A 158 41.58 5.88 -4.53
C ASP A 158 41.95 7.35 -4.25
N ALA A 159 41.69 7.84 -3.02
CA ALA A 159 41.95 9.24 -2.64
C ALA A 159 43.45 9.66 -2.71
N GLY A 160 44.38 8.71 -2.80
CA GLY A 160 45.82 8.98 -2.96
C GLY A 160 46.38 8.87 -4.38
N GLY A 161 45.68 8.17 -5.30
CA GLY A 161 46.20 7.82 -6.64
C GLY A 161 45.36 8.27 -7.83
N SER A 162 44.07 8.57 -7.61
CA SER A 162 43.08 8.77 -8.67
C SER A 162 43.29 10.01 -9.55
N LYS A 163 43.69 11.16 -8.97
CA LYS A 163 43.86 12.41 -9.74
C LYS A 163 44.90 12.34 -10.86
N LYS A 164 45.96 11.53 -10.70
CA LYS A 164 47.00 11.34 -11.73
C LYS A 164 46.52 10.46 -12.89
N ASN A 165 45.69 9.46 -12.60
CA ASN A 165 45.17 8.56 -13.63
C ASN A 165 44.06 9.23 -14.43
N GLU A 166 43.18 10.00 -13.78
CA GLU A 166 42.11 10.73 -14.47
C GLU A 166 42.69 11.82 -15.40
N THR A 167 43.67 12.59 -14.95
CA THR A 167 44.33 13.59 -15.80
C THR A 167 45.12 12.99 -16.96
N ARG A 168 45.70 11.79 -16.79
CA ARG A 168 46.34 11.04 -17.88
C ARG A 168 45.32 10.54 -18.90
N LEU A 169 44.19 10.01 -18.43
CA LEU A 169 43.12 9.46 -19.26
C LEU A 169 42.37 10.55 -20.03
N LEU A 170 42.20 11.73 -19.43
CA LEU A 170 41.68 12.92 -20.10
C LEU A 170 42.65 13.44 -21.19
N ARG A 171 43.97 13.40 -20.96
CA ARG A 171 44.95 13.73 -22.00
C ARG A 171 44.90 12.76 -23.19
N GLU A 172 44.83 11.47 -22.90
CA GLU A 172 44.76 10.42 -23.92
C GLU A 172 43.47 10.55 -24.77
N LYS A 173 42.34 10.84 -24.13
CA LYS A 173 41.07 11.11 -24.84
C LYS A 173 41.14 12.37 -25.70
N LEU A 174 41.77 13.44 -25.22
CA LEU A 174 41.94 14.68 -25.98
C LEU A 174 42.89 14.48 -27.19
N GLU A 175 43.95 13.69 -27.04
CA GLU A 175 44.84 13.34 -28.16
C GLU A 175 44.16 12.44 -29.19
N ALA A 176 43.34 11.48 -28.75
CA ALA A 176 42.54 10.64 -29.66
C ALA A 176 41.54 11.48 -30.48
N ILE A 177 40.84 12.42 -29.83
CA ILE A 177 39.92 13.33 -30.54
C ILE A 177 40.67 14.19 -31.54
N ARG A 178 41.79 14.80 -31.14
CA ARG A 178 42.62 15.62 -32.04
C ARG A 178 43.21 14.80 -33.20
N SER A 179 43.51 13.52 -32.98
CA SER A 179 43.96 12.61 -34.04
C SER A 179 42.84 12.25 -35.01
N MET A 180 41.60 12.07 -34.52
CA MET A 180 40.45 11.83 -35.38
C MET A 180 40.05 13.08 -36.18
N GLU A 181 40.13 14.27 -35.58
CA GLU A 181 39.91 15.55 -36.28
C GLU A 181 40.92 15.73 -37.42
N LYS A 182 42.21 15.46 -37.15
CA LYS A 182 43.25 15.51 -38.19
C LYS A 182 43.00 14.52 -39.33
N HIS A 183 42.55 13.30 -39.02
CA HIS A 183 42.19 12.32 -40.05
C HIS A 183 40.98 12.73 -40.88
N LEU A 184 40.02 13.45 -40.29
CA LEU A 184 38.85 13.96 -40.99
C LEU A 184 39.21 15.15 -41.90
N ASP A 185 40.07 16.06 -41.44
CA ASP A 185 40.55 17.19 -42.24
C ASP A 185 41.43 16.75 -43.43
N GLU A 186 42.28 15.72 -43.27
CA GLU A 186 43.07 15.14 -44.38
C GLU A 186 42.20 14.35 -45.39
N SER A 187 41.02 13.90 -44.99
CA SER A 187 40.06 13.21 -45.88
C SER A 187 39.09 14.13 -46.62
N GLY A 188 39.12 15.44 -46.31
CA GLY A 188 38.27 16.47 -46.93
C GLY A 188 38.89 17.17 -48.14
N ASP A 189 40.19 17.01 -48.39
CA ASP A 189 40.95 17.68 -49.47
C ASP A 189 41.19 16.77 -50.70
N VAL A 190 40.21 15.92 -51.01
CA VAL A 190 40.14 15.17 -52.28
C VAL A 190 38.71 15.21 -52.84
N ASN A 191 38.26 16.41 -53.21
CA ASN A 191 37.44 16.70 -54.40
C ASN A 191 37.05 18.18 -54.48
#